data_AF-A0A3S4GGH3-F1
#
_entry.id   AF-A0A3S4GGH3-F1
#
_cell.length_a   1.000
_cell.length_b   1.000
_cell.length_c   1.000
_cell.angle_alpha   90.00
_cell.angle_beta   90.00
_cell.angle_gamma   90.00
#
_symmetry.space_group_name_H-M   'P 1'
#
loop_
_entity.id
_entity.type
_entity.pdbx_description
1 polymer ?
#
loop_
_entity_poly.entity_id
_entity_poly.type
_entity_poly.pdbx_seq_one_letter_code
_entity_poly.pdbx_strand_id
1 'polypeptide(L)'
;MSTITLTTSSGDKYVDDLLGSRKWTSDSVSFGFSQSASVYGAKYGRGESASFAALNTAQQKATLDAMKMWGELIDLDIIQTTANNAEIRIGVSSMPSTAWAYTPSAMAQGGDVWLGTKYLAAPEKGNYAHFTIMHEIGHALGLSHPHEAAAKQAGGTPDGGLCPCCAGTLHGQSTTTPLTTAVEVASPVDAMAWSVMSYRSYEGQAISNGYSNEKFGYAQTPMARDIAALQHLYGANYQTRAEDTVYRWSETTGEKFIDGIGQGKPGANKVFETVWDGGGRDTFDLSNNATNLSVDLSPGGWTNFGNKQLANLGNGQMAPGNVAVAMLHEDNPLALIENAIGGAGDDRISGNIADNVLIGGAGNDVLEGVAGRNILVGDSIGGELMLVGLDIADFITATLPPAPAKAGNDILLGGTGNDIFVPGLGSNTIEGGEGYDTLVLDFVLDMLTISFDANDLVSILYEGGSVIASSLEFLAVRDGIFSLIGAIVPESNHAMADDVILLYRAGLGFGPSNESLNFWTSEFDQGQDLASLATELTTDAGFAERFGAADSTANGDFVQALYHNILGRDGDAEGVQYWQDQLSLGASRQDLLVAFALSQEHRNDVFAPAGNETGLVAVSQSQWAELWA
;
A
#
# COMPACT_ATOMS: atom_id res chain seq x y z
N MET A 1 26.62 -33.00 12.06
CA MET A 1 27.72 -32.04 11.81
C MET A 1 27.46 -31.41 10.47
N SER A 2 26.76 -30.28 10.53
CA SER A 2 26.49 -29.45 9.37
C SER A 2 27.78 -29.01 8.70
N THR A 3 27.81 -29.01 7.37
CA THR A 3 28.96 -28.55 6.60
C THR A 3 28.95 -27.03 6.49
N ILE A 4 30.10 -26.42 6.20
CA ILE A 4 30.27 -24.97 6.07
C ILE A 4 30.82 -24.61 4.69
N THR A 5 30.50 -23.43 4.19
CA THR A 5 31.08 -22.88 2.96
C THR A 5 31.40 -21.39 3.13
N LEU A 6 32.14 -20.84 2.17
CA LEU A 6 32.35 -19.39 2.09
C LEU A 6 31.05 -18.69 1.69
N THR A 7 30.77 -17.58 2.33
CA THR A 7 29.65 -16.70 1.96
C THR A 7 29.93 -16.01 0.63
N THR A 8 28.90 -15.88 -0.20
CA THR A 8 28.92 -15.08 -1.43
C THR A 8 28.35 -13.69 -1.17
N SER A 9 28.92 -12.66 -1.80
CA SER A 9 28.36 -11.30 -1.76
C SER A 9 26.99 -11.26 -2.43
N SER A 10 26.07 -10.45 -1.89
CA SER A 10 24.76 -10.16 -2.49
C SER A 10 24.85 -9.12 -3.61
N GLY A 11 25.94 -8.35 -3.65
CA GLY A 11 26.06 -7.17 -4.51
C GLY A 11 25.44 -5.90 -3.91
N ASP A 12 24.77 -6.02 -2.76
CA ASP A 12 24.24 -4.91 -1.99
C ASP A 12 25.05 -4.69 -0.71
N LYS A 13 25.66 -3.50 -0.61
CA LYS A 13 26.44 -3.09 0.56
C LYS A 13 25.63 -3.13 1.87
N TYR A 14 24.32 -2.85 1.82
CA TYR A 14 23.47 -2.87 3.01
C TYR A 14 23.37 -4.27 3.62
N VAL A 15 23.45 -5.31 2.80
CA VAL A 15 23.50 -6.71 3.21
C VAL A 15 24.93 -7.16 3.48
N ASP A 16 25.85 -6.88 2.55
CA ASP A 16 27.23 -7.39 2.55
C ASP A 16 28.05 -6.97 3.79
N ASP A 17 27.78 -5.78 4.35
CA ASP A 17 28.47 -5.31 5.55
C ASP A 17 28.22 -6.23 6.76
N LEU A 18 27.05 -6.90 6.81
CA LEU A 18 26.66 -7.82 7.87
C LEU A 18 27.08 -9.27 7.62
N LEU A 19 27.48 -9.63 6.41
CA LEU A 19 27.85 -11.00 6.09
C LEU A 19 29.17 -11.38 6.77
N GLY A 20 29.17 -12.55 7.42
CA GLY A 20 30.37 -13.24 7.87
C GLY A 20 31.03 -14.00 6.73
N SER A 21 32.28 -14.43 6.94
CA SER A 21 33.08 -15.10 5.90
C SER A 21 32.54 -16.48 5.50
N ARG A 22 31.74 -17.10 6.37
CA ARG A 22 31.25 -18.46 6.24
C ARG A 22 29.82 -18.59 6.74
N LYS A 23 29.10 -19.54 6.16
CA LYS A 23 27.76 -19.96 6.57
C LYS A 23 27.66 -21.48 6.72
N TRP A 24 26.62 -21.94 7.41
CA TRP A 24 26.22 -23.35 7.39
C TRP A 24 25.66 -23.71 6.00
N THR A 25 25.75 -24.97 5.59
CA THR A 25 25.24 -25.41 4.27
C THR A 25 24.27 -26.58 4.35
N SER A 26 23.95 -27.02 5.55
CA SER A 26 22.94 -28.06 5.76
C SER A 26 21.59 -27.41 5.91
N ASP A 27 20.53 -28.13 5.53
CA ASP A 27 19.14 -27.66 5.67
C ASP A 27 18.72 -27.48 7.14
N SER A 28 19.52 -28.01 8.08
CA SER A 28 19.36 -27.79 9.51
C SER A 28 20.69 -27.52 10.22
N VAL A 29 20.59 -26.80 11.33
CA VAL A 29 21.66 -26.62 12.33
C VAL A 29 21.09 -26.91 13.72
N SER A 30 21.80 -27.70 14.51
CA SER A 30 21.33 -28.00 15.86
C SER A 30 22.01 -27.15 16.93
N PHE A 31 21.25 -26.79 17.96
CA PHE A 31 21.77 -26.07 19.12
C PHE A 31 21.50 -26.80 20.44
N GLY A 32 22.32 -26.54 21.47
CA GLY A 32 22.15 -27.17 22.77
C GLY A 32 22.76 -26.40 23.93
N PHE A 33 22.11 -26.48 25.09
CA PHE A 33 22.61 -25.86 26.33
C PHE A 33 23.66 -26.74 26.99
N SER A 34 24.87 -26.21 27.12
CA SER A 34 25.95 -26.89 27.82
C SER A 34 25.61 -27.03 29.31
N GLN A 35 25.74 -28.26 29.82
CA GLN A 35 25.50 -28.59 31.23
C GLN A 35 26.79 -28.78 32.04
N SER A 36 27.92 -28.95 31.34
CA SER A 36 29.23 -29.22 31.94
C SER A 36 30.33 -28.72 31.02
N ALA A 37 31.46 -28.28 31.59
CA ALA A 37 32.67 -27.94 30.85
C ALA A 37 33.24 -29.12 30.03
N SER A 38 32.89 -30.36 30.39
CA SER A 38 33.39 -31.58 29.74
C SER A 38 32.95 -31.74 28.29
N VAL A 39 31.94 -30.99 27.84
CA VAL A 39 31.51 -30.99 26.43
C VAL A 39 32.52 -30.28 25.52
N TYR A 40 33.44 -29.51 26.11
CA TYR A 40 34.49 -28.78 25.42
C TYR A 40 35.82 -29.52 25.56
N GLY A 41 36.53 -29.68 24.44
CA GLY A 41 37.83 -30.36 24.44
C GLY A 41 38.92 -29.58 25.20
N ALA A 42 40.02 -30.25 25.55
CA ALA A 42 41.12 -29.64 26.30
C ALA A 42 41.87 -28.51 25.55
N LYS A 43 41.72 -28.42 24.22
CA LYS A 43 42.28 -27.36 23.35
C LYS A 43 41.17 -26.61 22.63
N TYR A 44 40.19 -26.15 23.41
CA TYR A 44 39.00 -25.46 22.92
C TYR A 44 39.14 -23.95 23.12
N GLY A 45 38.75 -23.18 22.08
CA GLY A 45 38.55 -21.74 22.18
C GLY A 45 39.73 -20.98 22.79
N ARG A 46 39.42 -20.00 23.65
CA ARG A 46 40.39 -19.17 24.36
C ARG A 46 40.47 -19.46 25.86
N GLY A 47 39.78 -20.50 26.34
CA GLY A 47 39.79 -20.93 27.74
C GLY A 47 38.47 -20.70 28.49
N GLU A 48 37.37 -20.45 27.77
CA GLU A 48 36.03 -20.21 28.31
C GLU A 48 35.54 -21.32 29.23
N SER A 49 35.87 -22.56 28.89
CA SER A 49 35.48 -23.75 29.64
C SER A 49 36.09 -23.82 31.05
N ALA A 50 37.17 -23.08 31.32
CA ALA A 50 37.82 -23.06 32.64
C ALA A 50 36.96 -22.41 33.73
N SER A 51 36.11 -21.44 33.35
CA SER A 51 35.18 -20.74 34.25
C SER A 51 33.73 -20.98 33.86
N PHE A 52 33.44 -22.17 33.36
CA PHE A 52 32.12 -22.56 32.87
C PHE A 52 31.04 -22.48 33.96
N ALA A 53 29.87 -21.99 33.55
CA ALA A 53 28.60 -22.19 34.24
C ALA A 53 27.50 -22.56 33.23
N ALA A 54 26.49 -23.31 33.70
CA ALA A 54 25.30 -23.59 32.91
C ALA A 54 24.39 -22.36 32.86
N LEU A 55 23.61 -22.22 31.79
CA LEU A 55 22.63 -21.15 31.65
C LEU A 55 21.54 -21.30 32.70
N ASN A 56 21.12 -20.18 33.28
CA ASN A 56 19.95 -20.14 34.15
C ASN A 56 18.64 -20.21 33.34
N THR A 57 17.50 -20.39 34.01
CA THR A 57 16.19 -20.54 33.34
C THR A 57 15.79 -19.34 32.47
N ALA A 58 16.10 -18.12 32.90
CA ALA A 58 15.79 -16.91 32.12
C ALA A 58 16.64 -16.83 30.86
N GLN A 59 17.93 -17.14 30.96
CA GLN A 59 18.85 -17.24 29.82
C GLN A 59 18.42 -18.32 28.84
N GLN A 60 18.08 -19.52 29.32
CA GLN A 60 17.57 -20.59 28.47
C GLN A 60 16.30 -20.15 27.73
N LYS A 61 15.34 -19.53 28.42
CA LYS A 61 14.11 -19.04 27.79
C LYS A 61 14.42 -18.01 26.70
N ALA A 62 15.23 -16.99 27.00
CA ALA A 62 15.59 -15.97 26.03
C ALA A 62 16.36 -16.54 24.82
N THR A 63 17.23 -17.54 25.03
CA THR A 63 17.89 -18.23 23.91
C THR A 63 16.90 -19.03 23.06
N LEU A 64 15.93 -19.72 23.66
CA LEU A 64 14.89 -20.42 22.90
C LEU A 64 14.04 -19.45 22.09
N ASP A 65 13.61 -18.34 22.70
CA ASP A 65 12.84 -17.30 22.03
C ASP A 65 13.64 -16.72 20.84
N ALA A 66 14.93 -16.43 21.03
CA ALA A 66 15.80 -15.92 19.97
C ALA A 66 16.08 -16.93 18.85
N MET A 67 16.32 -18.21 19.16
CA MET A 67 16.47 -19.26 18.15
C MET A 67 15.20 -19.42 17.32
N LYS A 68 14.02 -19.36 17.97
CA LYS A 68 12.72 -19.38 17.28
C LYS A 68 12.56 -18.16 16.37
N MET A 69 12.84 -16.95 16.86
CA MET A 69 12.77 -15.74 16.04
C MET A 69 13.66 -15.81 14.80
N TRP A 70 14.91 -16.27 14.94
CA TRP A 70 15.77 -16.45 13.78
C TRP A 70 15.25 -17.51 12.81
N GLY A 71 14.81 -18.67 13.30
CA GLY A 71 14.30 -19.76 12.46
C GLY A 71 12.99 -19.43 11.72
N GLU A 72 12.16 -18.54 12.26
CA GLU A 72 10.97 -18.04 11.56
C GLU A 72 11.30 -17.19 10.33
N LEU A 73 12.53 -16.66 10.20
CA LEU A 73 12.90 -15.71 9.14
C LEU A 73 13.55 -16.38 7.93
N ILE A 74 14.14 -17.57 8.10
CA ILE A 74 15.03 -18.20 7.14
C ILE A 74 14.72 -19.66 6.86
N ASP A 75 15.05 -20.11 5.65
CA ASP A 75 14.93 -21.51 5.23
C ASP A 75 16.10 -22.37 5.76
N LEU A 76 16.26 -22.36 7.08
CA LEU A 76 17.22 -23.17 7.84
C LEU A 76 16.56 -23.66 9.12
N ASP A 77 16.41 -24.97 9.25
CA ASP A 77 15.82 -25.59 10.44
C ASP A 77 16.78 -25.47 11.64
N ILE A 78 16.39 -24.69 12.66
CA ILE A 78 17.14 -24.57 13.91
C ILE A 78 16.57 -25.54 14.94
N ILE A 79 17.29 -26.63 15.20
CA ILE A 79 16.76 -27.77 15.96
C ILE A 79 17.45 -27.88 17.34
N GLN A 80 16.66 -27.93 18.41
CA GLN A 80 17.24 -28.14 19.74
C GLN A 80 17.65 -29.61 19.94
N THR A 81 18.90 -29.82 20.36
CA THR A 81 19.43 -31.13 20.78
C THR A 81 20.16 -31.00 22.13
N THR A 82 20.73 -32.10 22.63
CA THR A 82 21.66 -32.03 23.76
C THR A 82 22.99 -31.42 23.32
N ALA A 83 23.64 -30.61 24.15
CA ALA A 83 24.92 -29.95 23.79
C ALA A 83 26.04 -30.88 23.31
N ASN A 84 26.05 -32.16 23.71
CA ASN A 84 27.02 -33.15 23.21
C ASN A 84 26.88 -33.45 21.71
N ASN A 85 25.70 -33.19 21.15
CA ASN A 85 25.33 -33.49 19.77
C ASN A 85 25.03 -32.21 18.97
N ALA A 86 25.18 -31.03 19.58
CA ALA A 86 24.82 -29.75 18.97
C ALA A 86 25.98 -29.19 18.14
N GLU A 87 25.67 -28.57 16.99
CA GLU A 87 26.62 -27.73 16.26
C GLU A 87 26.87 -26.40 16.96
N ILE A 88 25.81 -25.78 17.49
CA ILE A 88 25.87 -24.53 18.26
C ILE A 88 25.68 -24.84 19.74
N ARG A 89 26.73 -24.72 20.56
CA ARG A 89 26.61 -24.89 22.02
C ARG A 89 26.59 -23.54 22.71
N ILE A 90 25.71 -23.40 23.69
CA ILE A 90 25.60 -22.18 24.49
C ILE A 90 26.02 -22.47 25.94
N GLY A 91 26.95 -21.65 26.46
CA GLY A 91 27.46 -21.74 27.82
C GLY A 91 27.65 -20.37 28.48
N VAL A 92 27.84 -20.33 29.80
CA VAL A 92 28.23 -19.11 30.53
C VAL A 92 29.69 -19.22 30.93
N SER A 93 30.44 -18.11 30.84
CA SER A 93 31.82 -18.04 31.30
C SER A 93 32.16 -16.65 31.84
N SER A 94 33.08 -16.55 32.81
CA SER A 94 33.61 -15.26 33.25
C SER A 94 34.68 -14.67 32.31
N MET A 95 35.06 -15.40 31.25
CA MET A 95 36.01 -14.94 30.24
C MET A 95 35.47 -13.73 29.44
N PRO A 96 34.29 -13.80 28.80
CA PRO A 96 33.65 -12.61 28.25
C PRO A 96 33.12 -11.71 29.38
N SER A 97 33.33 -10.40 29.25
CA SER A 97 32.71 -9.42 30.14
C SER A 97 31.20 -9.32 29.92
N THR A 98 30.74 -9.40 28.66
CA THR A 98 29.33 -9.33 28.26
C THR A 98 28.92 -10.63 27.58
N ALA A 99 29.38 -10.89 26.37
CA ALA A 99 29.27 -12.17 25.66
C ALA A 99 30.22 -12.18 24.45
N TRP A 100 30.35 -13.33 23.81
CA TRP A 100 30.82 -13.45 22.43
C TRP A 100 30.32 -14.76 21.81
N ALA A 101 30.39 -14.84 20.49
CA ALA A 101 30.14 -16.04 19.73
C ALA A 101 31.24 -16.27 18.69
N TYR A 102 31.34 -17.53 18.25
CA TYR A 102 32.16 -17.92 17.13
C TYR A 102 31.27 -18.09 15.90
N THR A 103 31.67 -17.48 14.79
CA THR A 103 31.03 -17.66 13.49
C THR A 103 31.12 -19.12 13.01
N PRO A 104 30.31 -19.52 12.01
CA PRO A 104 30.38 -20.84 11.41
C PRO A 104 31.80 -21.17 10.93
N SER A 105 32.43 -22.18 11.54
CA SER A 105 33.81 -22.57 11.19
C SER A 105 34.03 -24.07 11.42
N ALA A 106 35.10 -24.60 10.82
CA ALA A 106 35.47 -26.02 10.99
C ALA A 106 36.24 -26.25 12.30
N MET A 107 36.49 -25.20 13.08
CA MET A 107 37.15 -25.31 14.36
C MET A 107 36.19 -25.88 15.40
N ALA A 108 36.74 -26.47 16.46
CA ALA A 108 35.95 -27.10 17.51
C ALA A 108 34.98 -26.14 18.21
N GLN A 109 35.21 -24.84 18.14
CA GLN A 109 34.38 -23.77 18.70
C GLN A 109 33.43 -23.09 17.71
N GLY A 110 33.48 -23.43 16.41
CA GLY A 110 32.65 -22.79 15.40
C GLY A 110 31.17 -22.90 15.73
N GLY A 111 30.45 -21.77 15.71
CA GLY A 111 29.04 -21.68 16.09
C GLY A 111 28.77 -21.50 17.58
N ASP A 112 29.73 -21.76 18.49
CA ASP A 112 29.44 -21.72 19.92
C ASP A 112 29.25 -20.29 20.44
N VAL A 113 28.34 -20.15 21.41
CA VAL A 113 27.99 -18.88 22.07
C VAL A 113 28.36 -18.93 23.55
N TRP A 114 29.04 -17.89 24.03
CA TRP A 114 29.44 -17.74 25.42
C TRP A 114 28.87 -16.46 26.02
N LEU A 115 27.92 -16.64 26.96
CA LEU A 115 27.39 -15.55 27.75
C LEU A 115 28.34 -15.21 28.90
N GLY A 116 28.57 -13.93 29.10
CA GLY A 116 29.34 -13.40 30.23
C GLY A 116 28.54 -13.39 31.52
N THR A 117 29.26 -13.13 32.60
CA THR A 117 28.68 -13.10 33.95
C THR A 117 28.14 -11.72 34.37
N LYS A 118 28.39 -10.67 33.58
CA LYS A 118 27.86 -9.32 33.84
C LYS A 118 26.66 -9.04 32.95
N TYR A 119 25.67 -8.35 33.52
CA TYR A 119 24.47 -7.83 32.84
C TYR A 119 23.50 -8.87 32.25
N LEU A 120 23.93 -10.11 31.97
CA LEU A 120 23.14 -11.12 31.25
C LEU A 120 22.36 -12.11 32.14
N ALA A 121 22.25 -11.85 33.44
CA ALA A 121 21.60 -12.79 34.38
C ALA A 121 20.06 -12.82 34.26
N ALA A 122 19.44 -11.73 33.80
CA ALA A 122 17.99 -11.56 33.74
C ALA A 122 17.54 -10.97 32.39
N PRO A 123 17.62 -11.75 31.30
CA PRO A 123 17.11 -11.31 30.00
C PRO A 123 15.58 -11.20 30.02
N GLU A 124 15.10 -10.05 29.54
CA GLU A 124 13.69 -9.73 29.34
C GLU A 124 13.58 -9.00 28.00
N LYS A 125 12.53 -9.28 27.22
CA LYS A 125 12.34 -8.65 25.90
C LYS A 125 12.42 -7.11 26.01
N GLY A 126 13.27 -6.53 25.17
CA GLY A 126 13.58 -5.09 25.13
C GLY A 126 14.76 -4.64 26.01
N ASN A 127 15.32 -5.50 26.86
CA ASN A 127 16.51 -5.15 27.65
C ASN A 127 17.83 -5.61 27.00
N TYR A 128 18.94 -5.05 27.47
CA TYR A 128 20.28 -5.34 26.96
C TYR A 128 20.64 -6.83 26.98
N ALA A 129 20.17 -7.58 27.98
CA ALA A 129 20.51 -8.99 28.13
C ALA A 129 19.81 -9.87 27.09
N HIS A 130 18.53 -9.62 26.82
CA HIS A 130 17.81 -10.28 25.74
C HIS A 130 18.40 -9.93 24.37
N PHE A 131 18.65 -8.64 24.14
CA PHE A 131 19.27 -8.13 22.92
C PHE A 131 20.64 -8.78 22.65
N THR A 132 21.49 -8.90 23.68
CA THR A 132 22.82 -9.50 23.54
C THR A 132 22.73 -10.99 23.20
N ILE A 133 21.81 -11.75 23.81
CA ILE A 133 21.63 -13.17 23.45
C ILE A 133 21.24 -13.32 21.98
N MET A 134 20.31 -12.50 21.50
CA MET A 134 19.89 -12.48 20.09
C MET A 134 21.04 -12.12 19.14
N HIS A 135 21.83 -11.11 19.49
CA HIS A 135 23.03 -10.68 18.77
C HIS A 135 24.05 -11.81 18.61
N GLU A 136 24.42 -12.49 19.70
CA GLU A 136 25.42 -13.55 19.65
C GLU A 136 24.95 -14.77 18.83
N ILE A 137 23.64 -15.04 18.81
CA ILE A 137 23.08 -16.07 17.93
C ILE A 137 23.20 -15.65 16.46
N GLY A 138 23.03 -14.36 16.14
CA GLY A 138 23.29 -13.81 14.80
C GLY A 138 24.71 -14.15 14.32
N HIS A 139 25.72 -14.00 15.17
CA HIS A 139 27.09 -14.45 14.87
C HIS A 139 27.20 -15.95 14.65
N ALA A 140 26.60 -16.77 15.51
CA ALA A 140 26.60 -18.23 15.36
C ALA A 140 25.93 -18.69 14.06
N LEU A 141 25.01 -17.89 13.51
CA LEU A 141 24.37 -18.09 12.21
C LEU A 141 25.15 -17.45 11.04
N GLY A 142 26.23 -16.71 11.30
CA GLY A 142 27.12 -16.20 10.25
C GLY A 142 27.00 -14.71 9.97
N LEU A 143 26.32 -13.93 10.81
CA LEU A 143 26.39 -12.46 10.76
C LEU A 143 27.66 -11.93 11.42
N SER A 144 28.01 -10.70 11.09
CA SER A 144 29.16 -9.97 11.60
C SER A 144 28.79 -8.51 11.82
N HIS A 145 29.63 -7.78 12.53
CA HIS A 145 29.35 -6.37 12.76
C HIS A 145 29.46 -5.55 11.47
N PRO A 146 28.56 -4.57 11.26
CA PRO A 146 28.57 -3.74 10.05
C PRO A 146 29.79 -2.81 9.96
N HIS A 147 30.34 -2.35 11.09
CA HIS A 147 31.52 -1.48 11.15
C HIS A 147 32.86 -2.20 10.89
N GLU A 148 32.84 -3.52 10.71
CA GLU A 148 34.04 -4.31 10.43
C GLU A 148 34.25 -4.60 8.93
N ALA A 149 33.33 -4.16 8.07
CA ALA A 149 33.33 -4.47 6.64
C ALA A 149 34.66 -4.15 5.93
N ALA A 150 35.31 -3.02 6.28
CA ALA A 150 36.60 -2.63 5.71
C ALA A 150 37.77 -3.53 6.16
N ALA A 151 37.71 -4.09 7.38
CA ALA A 151 38.72 -5.01 7.90
C ALA A 151 38.59 -6.41 7.26
N LYS A 152 37.37 -6.82 6.88
CA LYS A 152 37.09 -8.08 6.18
C LYS A 152 37.70 -8.12 4.76
N GLN A 153 37.63 -7.01 4.02
CA GLN A 153 38.15 -6.89 2.65
C GLN A 153 39.70 -6.97 2.55
N ALA A 154 40.41 -6.75 3.66
CA ALA A 154 41.87 -6.80 3.71
C ALA A 154 42.44 -8.22 3.98
N GLY A 155 41.61 -9.27 4.00
CA GLY A 155 42.05 -10.66 4.19
C GLY A 155 42.69 -10.95 5.54
N GLY A 156 42.39 -10.13 6.56
CA GLY A 156 43.30 -9.90 7.70
C GLY A 156 42.85 -10.34 9.09
N THR A 157 41.72 -11.03 9.31
CA THR A 157 41.39 -11.50 10.68
C THR A 157 40.76 -12.89 10.71
N PRO A 158 41.35 -13.85 11.46
CA PRO A 158 40.68 -15.07 11.88
C PRO A 158 39.42 -14.75 12.70
N ASP A 159 38.38 -15.56 12.56
CA ASP A 159 37.09 -15.50 13.26
C ASP A 159 37.20 -14.93 14.70
N GLY A 160 36.60 -13.75 14.90
CA GLY A 160 36.55 -13.00 16.15
C GLY A 160 36.52 -11.47 15.93
N GLY A 161 35.33 -10.93 15.68
CA GLY A 161 35.04 -9.49 15.51
C GLY A 161 35.07 -8.68 16.82
N LEU A 162 35.54 -7.43 16.77
CA LEU A 162 35.58 -6.44 17.85
C LEU A 162 34.37 -6.55 18.81
N CYS A 163 34.58 -6.59 20.14
CA CYS A 163 33.53 -6.61 21.18
C CYS A 163 33.14 -5.18 21.63
N PRO A 164 31.88 -4.87 22.01
CA PRO A 164 31.49 -3.52 22.43
C PRO A 164 32.08 -3.20 23.81
N CYS A 165 32.55 -4.24 24.51
CA CYS A 165 33.15 -4.17 25.83
C CYS A 165 34.59 -3.60 25.83
N CYS A 166 35.23 -3.47 24.67
CA CYS A 166 36.66 -3.20 24.55
C CYS A 166 37.01 -1.95 23.71
N ALA A 167 36.09 -0.99 23.56
CA ALA A 167 36.34 0.25 22.81
C ALA A 167 36.90 0.01 21.38
N GLY A 168 36.39 -1.00 20.66
CA GLY A 168 36.87 -1.32 19.32
C GLY A 168 38.22 -2.06 19.27
N THR A 169 38.51 -2.92 20.26
CA THR A 169 39.69 -3.81 20.24
C THR A 169 39.34 -5.22 19.74
N LEU A 170 40.25 -5.83 18.97
CA LEU A 170 40.18 -7.22 18.48
C LEU A 170 40.10 -8.24 19.62
N HIS A 171 39.45 -9.39 19.39
CA HIS A 171 39.36 -10.48 20.37
C HIS A 171 40.72 -10.84 20.98
N GLY A 172 40.86 -10.61 22.29
CA GLY A 172 41.95 -11.20 23.09
C GLY A 172 43.33 -10.56 22.94
N GLN A 173 43.47 -9.32 22.46
CA GLN A 173 44.75 -8.59 22.59
C GLN A 173 44.80 -7.74 23.86
N SER A 174 45.86 -7.94 24.65
CA SER A 174 46.27 -7.12 25.81
C SER A 174 47.17 -5.93 25.40
N THR A 175 47.22 -5.59 24.10
CA THR A 175 48.08 -4.54 23.57
C THR A 175 47.25 -3.34 23.15
N THR A 176 47.58 -2.19 23.73
CA THR A 176 46.93 -0.88 23.65
C THR A 176 47.09 -0.16 22.30
N THR A 177 47.07 -0.88 21.18
CA THR A 177 47.01 -0.27 19.85
C THR A 177 45.55 -0.29 19.38
N PRO A 178 44.75 0.73 19.72
CA PRO A 178 43.40 0.85 19.18
C PRO A 178 43.50 0.89 17.65
N LEU A 179 42.56 0.24 16.98
CA LEU A 179 42.44 0.25 15.52
C LEU A 179 41.93 1.62 15.06
N THR A 180 42.67 2.70 15.37
CA THR A 180 42.33 4.10 15.05
C THR A 180 42.52 4.45 13.58
N THR A 181 42.80 3.47 12.72
CA THR A 181 43.10 3.70 11.29
C THR A 181 42.23 2.91 10.33
N ALA A 182 41.25 2.12 10.82
CA ALA A 182 40.14 1.74 9.96
C ALA A 182 39.22 2.96 9.90
N VAL A 183 39.14 3.56 8.71
CA VAL A 183 38.34 4.75 8.42
C VAL A 183 36.92 4.54 8.94
N GLU A 184 36.57 5.14 10.08
CA GLU A 184 35.19 5.27 10.55
C GLU A 184 34.47 6.19 9.55
N VAL A 185 34.03 5.65 8.43
CA VAL A 185 32.86 6.22 7.76
C VAL A 185 31.68 5.60 8.49
N ALA A 186 31.16 6.31 9.49
CA ALA A 186 29.88 5.96 10.10
C ALA A 186 28.85 5.90 8.97
N SER A 187 28.49 4.69 8.55
CA SER A 187 27.37 4.49 7.64
C SER A 187 26.10 4.81 8.43
N PRO A 188 25.16 5.61 7.90
CA PRO A 188 23.91 5.91 8.61
C PRO A 188 23.20 4.63 9.05
N VAL A 189 23.29 3.56 8.26
CA VAL A 189 22.68 2.27 8.58
C VAL A 189 23.40 1.40 9.61
N ASP A 190 24.59 1.78 10.11
CA ASP A 190 25.23 1.14 11.27
C ASP A 190 24.61 1.68 12.57
N ALA A 191 23.41 1.21 12.89
CA ALA A 191 22.74 1.50 14.16
C ALA A 191 21.78 0.36 14.53
N MET A 192 21.45 0.28 15.83
CA MET A 192 20.53 -0.72 16.37
C MET A 192 19.16 -0.71 15.70
N ALA A 193 18.70 0.44 15.20
CA ALA A 193 17.45 0.54 14.45
C ALA A 193 17.42 -0.34 13.19
N TRP A 194 18.58 -0.61 12.60
CA TRP A 194 18.69 -1.33 11.33
C TRP A 194 19.27 -2.73 11.49
N SER A 195 20.11 -2.95 12.51
CA SER A 195 20.73 -4.24 12.76
C SER A 195 21.06 -4.42 14.24
N VAL A 196 20.67 -5.56 14.82
CA VAL A 196 21.06 -5.97 16.16
C VAL A 196 22.56 -6.25 16.25
N MET A 197 23.26 -6.39 15.12
CA MET A 197 24.71 -6.54 15.03
C MET A 197 25.46 -5.21 15.16
N SER A 198 24.79 -4.06 15.12
CA SER A 198 25.44 -2.77 15.33
C SER A 198 25.80 -2.56 16.80
N TYR A 199 26.90 -1.85 17.06
CA TYR A 199 27.29 -1.39 18.41
C TYR A 199 26.86 0.03 18.74
N ARG A 200 26.12 0.65 17.83
CA ARG A 200 25.64 2.02 17.97
C ARG A 200 24.16 1.97 18.31
N SER A 201 23.77 2.65 19.40
CA SER A 201 22.36 2.83 19.74
C SER A 201 21.63 3.59 18.63
N TYR A 202 22.28 4.63 18.09
CA TYR A 202 21.74 5.51 17.05
C TYR A 202 22.81 5.86 16.02
N GLU A 203 22.38 6.34 14.85
CA GLU A 203 23.26 6.67 13.73
C GLU A 203 24.30 7.73 14.12
N GLY A 204 25.56 7.51 13.73
CA GLY A 204 26.66 8.44 14.03
C GLY A 204 27.21 8.39 15.47
N GLN A 205 26.67 7.57 16.38
CA GLN A 205 27.23 7.42 17.73
C GLN A 205 28.59 6.73 17.71
N ALA A 206 29.68 7.32 18.24
CA ALA A 206 30.97 6.64 18.32
C ALA A 206 30.90 5.28 19.04
N ILE A 207 31.49 4.23 18.43
CA ILE A 207 31.51 2.86 18.99
C ILE A 207 32.16 2.81 20.38
N SER A 208 33.13 3.71 20.65
CA SER A 208 33.83 3.80 21.94
C SER A 208 32.91 4.09 23.13
N ASN A 209 31.71 4.63 22.87
CA ASN A 209 30.79 5.07 23.92
C ASN A 209 29.86 3.95 24.41
N GLY A 210 29.81 2.80 23.72
CA GLY A 210 28.86 1.73 23.99
C GLY A 210 27.40 2.18 23.85
N TYR A 211 26.46 1.34 24.27
CA TYR A 211 25.03 1.65 24.17
C TYR A 211 24.58 2.69 25.20
N SER A 212 23.71 3.61 24.78
CA SER A 212 23.11 4.67 25.61
C SER A 212 21.60 4.52 25.83
N ASN A 213 20.99 3.43 25.36
CA ASN A 213 19.55 3.21 25.40
C ASN A 213 19.01 3.26 26.85
N GLU A 214 17.73 3.61 26.98
CA GLU A 214 17.00 3.33 28.22
C GLU A 214 16.92 1.82 28.48
N LYS A 215 16.62 1.43 29.74
CA LYS A 215 16.68 0.02 30.18
C LYS A 215 15.94 -0.96 29.26
N PHE A 216 14.79 -0.55 28.70
CA PHE A 216 13.95 -1.37 27.82
C PHE A 216 13.84 -0.80 26.39
N GLY A 217 14.80 0.04 25.99
CA GLY A 217 14.86 0.65 24.67
C GLY A 217 15.73 -0.11 23.67
N TYR A 218 15.93 -1.42 23.86
CA TYR A 218 16.69 -2.27 22.93
C TYR A 218 15.74 -3.01 21.99
N ALA A 219 16.23 -3.35 20.78
CA ALA A 219 15.49 -4.13 19.80
C ALA A 219 14.99 -5.46 20.38
N GLN A 220 13.75 -5.81 20.03
CA GLN A 220 13.01 -6.95 20.56
C GLN A 220 13.04 -8.17 19.62
N THR A 221 13.37 -7.95 18.35
CA THR A 221 13.52 -8.94 17.27
C THR A 221 14.80 -8.65 16.48
N PRO A 222 15.24 -9.55 15.59
CA PRO A 222 16.12 -9.18 14.49
C PRO A 222 15.54 -7.98 13.73
N MET A 223 16.41 -7.07 13.28
CA MET A 223 15.99 -5.86 12.58
C MET A 223 16.12 -6.05 11.06
N ALA A 224 15.54 -5.14 10.27
CA ALA A 224 15.38 -5.29 8.82
C ALA A 224 16.65 -5.76 8.06
N ARG A 225 17.84 -5.22 8.39
CA ARG A 225 19.08 -5.65 7.71
C ARG A 225 19.57 -7.01 8.17
N ASP A 226 19.31 -7.39 9.42
CA ASP A 226 19.64 -8.73 9.91
C ASP A 226 18.84 -9.80 9.17
N ILE A 227 17.55 -9.52 8.95
CA ILE A 227 16.63 -10.38 8.21
C ILE A 227 17.13 -10.54 6.78
N ALA A 228 17.34 -9.45 6.05
CA ALA A 228 17.83 -9.51 4.66
C ALA A 228 19.20 -10.21 4.56
N ALA A 229 20.12 -9.97 5.50
CA ALA A 229 21.43 -10.61 5.49
C ALA A 229 21.34 -12.12 5.73
N LEU A 230 20.52 -12.58 6.68
CA LEU A 230 20.35 -14.02 6.89
C LEU A 230 19.53 -14.70 5.79
N GLN A 231 18.51 -14.04 5.23
CA GLN A 231 17.78 -14.56 4.09
C GLN A 231 18.68 -14.67 2.85
N HIS A 232 19.63 -13.77 2.66
CA HIS A 232 20.67 -13.95 1.65
C HIS A 232 21.57 -15.17 1.92
N LEU A 233 21.87 -15.45 3.19
CA LEU A 233 22.66 -16.65 3.54
C LEU A 233 21.87 -17.94 3.35
N TYR A 234 20.59 -17.98 3.69
CA TYR A 234 19.85 -19.23 3.90
C TYR A 234 18.55 -19.36 3.10
N GLY A 235 18.10 -18.32 2.40
CA GLY A 235 16.76 -18.23 1.83
C GLY A 235 15.75 -17.70 2.84
N ALA A 236 14.67 -17.10 2.35
CA ALA A 236 13.55 -16.64 3.16
C ALA A 236 12.54 -17.76 3.44
N ASN A 237 12.03 -17.82 4.67
CA ASN A 237 11.00 -18.78 5.06
C ASN A 237 9.59 -18.27 4.76
N TYR A 238 9.08 -18.57 3.58
CA TYR A 238 7.71 -18.25 3.17
C TYR A 238 6.64 -19.18 3.76
N GLN A 239 7.00 -20.14 4.62
CA GLN A 239 6.01 -20.93 5.38
C GLN A 239 5.63 -20.26 6.70
N THR A 240 6.45 -19.31 7.17
CA THR A 240 6.16 -18.54 8.37
C THR A 240 4.99 -17.61 8.10
N ARG A 241 3.85 -17.86 8.76
CA ARG A 241 2.65 -17.02 8.69
C ARG A 241 2.09 -16.83 7.27
N ALA A 242 2.26 -17.82 6.39
CA ALA A 242 1.86 -17.79 4.98
C ALA A 242 0.37 -17.58 4.65
N GLU A 243 -0.47 -17.30 5.65
CA GLU A 243 -1.92 -17.09 5.55
C GLU A 243 -2.23 -15.69 6.08
N ASP A 244 -3.43 -15.16 5.79
CA ASP A 244 -3.86 -13.83 6.25
C ASP A 244 -3.64 -13.62 7.76
N THR A 245 -2.78 -12.66 8.11
CA THR A 245 -2.36 -12.43 9.49
C THR A 245 -2.75 -11.03 9.99
N VAL A 246 -3.33 -10.94 11.20
CA VAL A 246 -3.62 -9.66 11.86
C VAL A 246 -2.64 -9.39 13.00
N TYR A 247 -1.88 -8.30 12.86
CA TYR A 247 -0.95 -7.80 13.86
C TYR A 247 -1.56 -6.66 14.68
N ARG A 248 -1.44 -6.75 16.00
CA ARG A 248 -1.92 -5.71 16.92
C ARG A 248 -0.99 -5.53 18.11
N TRP A 249 -0.90 -4.33 18.67
CA TRP A 249 -0.10 -4.04 19.86
C TRP A 249 -0.94 -3.48 21.00
N SER A 250 -0.68 -3.93 22.22
CA SER A 250 -1.30 -3.36 23.42
C SER A 250 -0.68 -2.01 23.76
N GLU A 251 -1.48 -0.95 23.80
CA GLU A 251 -1.05 0.39 24.22
C GLU A 251 -0.57 0.45 25.68
N THR A 252 -0.98 -0.51 26.50
CA THR A 252 -0.68 -0.52 27.94
C THR A 252 0.56 -1.34 28.31
N THR A 253 0.89 -2.35 27.51
CA THR A 253 1.97 -3.29 27.80
C THR A 253 3.05 -3.37 26.73
N GLY A 254 2.78 -2.92 25.50
CA GLY A 254 3.68 -3.08 24.35
C GLY A 254 3.71 -4.52 23.82
N GLU A 255 2.81 -5.38 24.28
CA GLU A 255 2.73 -6.76 23.81
C GLU A 255 2.13 -6.82 22.41
N LYS A 256 2.84 -7.50 21.50
CA LYS A 256 2.35 -7.86 20.16
C LYS A 256 1.39 -9.04 20.24
N PHE A 257 0.32 -8.98 19.46
CA PHE A 257 -0.67 -10.02 19.22
C PHE A 257 -0.65 -10.36 17.73
N ILE A 258 -0.74 -11.65 17.44
CA ILE A 258 -0.90 -12.20 16.10
C ILE A 258 -2.19 -13.01 16.16
N ASP A 259 -3.20 -12.61 15.39
CA ASP A 259 -4.55 -13.19 15.39
C ASP A 259 -5.18 -13.28 16.79
N GLY A 260 -4.97 -12.22 17.58
CA GLY A 260 -5.44 -12.14 18.97
C GLY A 260 -4.64 -12.99 19.97
N ILE A 261 -3.58 -13.70 19.55
CA ILE A 261 -2.71 -14.48 20.42
C ILE A 261 -1.46 -13.66 20.79
N GLY A 262 -1.28 -13.42 22.10
CA GLY A 262 -0.15 -12.65 22.63
C GLY A 262 1.20 -13.35 22.44
N GLN A 263 2.19 -12.59 21.96
CA GLN A 263 3.55 -13.05 21.67
C GLN A 263 4.55 -12.78 22.82
N GLY A 264 4.03 -12.51 24.01
CA GLY A 264 4.79 -12.25 25.22
C GLY A 264 5.19 -10.78 25.36
N LYS A 265 4.76 -10.19 26.47
CA LYS A 265 5.03 -8.78 26.80
C LYS A 265 6.53 -8.44 26.92
N PRO A 266 6.93 -7.22 26.48
CA PRO A 266 8.22 -6.65 26.83
C PRO A 266 8.33 -6.31 28.33
N GLY A 267 9.55 -6.10 28.82
CA GLY A 267 9.79 -5.81 30.24
C GLY A 267 9.34 -4.42 30.69
N ALA A 268 9.02 -3.54 29.73
CA ALA A 268 8.27 -2.30 29.93
C ALA A 268 7.38 -2.03 28.72
N ASN A 269 6.44 -1.09 28.84
CA ASN A 269 5.55 -0.68 27.75
C ASN A 269 6.33 0.06 26.63
N LYS A 270 7.05 -0.70 25.82
CA LYS A 270 7.91 -0.26 24.72
C LYS A 270 7.77 -1.22 23.55
N VAL A 271 7.82 -0.69 22.33
CA VAL A 271 7.79 -1.47 21.08
C VAL A 271 8.95 -1.01 20.22
N PHE A 272 9.82 -1.95 19.85
CA PHE A 272 10.96 -1.72 18.98
C PHE A 272 11.34 -3.03 18.30
N GLU A 273 10.75 -3.30 17.15
CA GLU A 273 10.87 -4.58 16.44
C GLU A 273 10.72 -4.42 14.92
N THR A 274 10.96 -5.51 14.20
CA THR A 274 10.66 -5.66 12.77
C THR A 274 9.70 -6.82 12.58
N VAL A 275 8.71 -6.64 11.70
CA VAL A 275 7.78 -7.69 11.26
C VAL A 275 8.26 -8.26 9.93
N TRP A 276 8.27 -9.58 9.84
CA TRP A 276 8.41 -10.36 8.61
C TRP A 276 7.16 -11.23 8.49
N ASP A 277 6.58 -11.32 7.30
CA ASP A 277 5.53 -12.26 6.96
C ASP A 277 5.94 -13.05 5.72
N GLY A 278 5.46 -14.30 5.60
CA GLY A 278 5.79 -15.21 4.52
C GLY A 278 4.71 -15.31 3.44
N GLY A 279 3.54 -14.71 3.63
CA GLY A 279 2.45 -14.78 2.65
C GLY A 279 1.09 -14.53 3.26
N GLY A 280 0.08 -14.34 2.41
CA GLY A 280 -1.29 -14.04 2.86
C GLY A 280 -1.65 -12.59 2.55
N ARG A 281 -2.80 -12.15 3.06
CA ARG A 281 -3.18 -10.74 3.14
C ARG A 281 -3.13 -10.27 4.58
N ASP A 282 -2.12 -9.49 4.91
CA ASP A 282 -1.77 -9.15 6.28
C ASP A 282 -2.24 -7.75 6.66
N THR A 283 -2.56 -7.57 7.94
CA THR A 283 -3.11 -6.31 8.46
C THR A 283 -2.37 -5.84 9.69
N PHE A 284 -1.91 -4.58 9.67
CA PHE A 284 -1.57 -3.84 10.87
C PHE A 284 -2.82 -3.17 11.44
N ASP A 285 -3.39 -3.76 12.49
CA ASP A 285 -4.54 -3.21 13.21
C ASP A 285 -4.07 -2.33 14.37
N LEU A 286 -4.09 -1.02 14.14
CA LEU A 286 -3.68 0.04 15.08
C LEU A 286 -4.89 0.78 15.67
N SER A 287 -6.10 0.26 15.49
CA SER A 287 -7.38 0.91 15.85
C SER A 287 -7.60 1.22 17.34
N ASN A 288 -6.78 0.67 18.25
CA ASN A 288 -6.79 1.11 19.65
C ASN A 288 -6.10 2.45 19.87
N ASN A 289 -5.24 2.91 18.97
CA ASN A 289 -4.42 4.08 19.21
C ASN A 289 -5.26 5.36 19.14
N ALA A 290 -5.05 6.26 20.10
CA ALA A 290 -5.68 7.59 20.11
C ALA A 290 -4.71 8.73 19.75
N THR A 291 -3.49 8.38 19.33
CA THR A 291 -2.42 9.31 18.96
C THR A 291 -2.23 9.30 17.45
N ASN A 292 -1.73 10.41 16.91
CA ASN A 292 -1.41 10.56 15.49
C ASN A 292 -0.33 9.54 15.08
N LEU A 293 -0.71 8.58 14.25
CA LEU A 293 0.13 7.52 13.71
C LEU A 293 0.89 8.02 12.48
N SER A 294 2.07 7.42 12.25
CA SER A 294 2.76 7.47 10.96
C SER A 294 3.06 6.03 10.58
N VAL A 295 2.44 5.54 9.51
CA VAL A 295 2.52 4.16 9.03
C VAL A 295 3.08 4.18 7.61
N ASP A 296 4.13 3.41 7.38
CA ASP A 296 4.75 3.19 6.08
C ASP A 296 4.91 1.68 5.91
N LEU A 297 4.10 1.10 5.01
CA LEU A 297 4.07 -0.34 4.73
C LEU A 297 5.08 -0.77 3.67
N SER A 298 5.90 0.15 3.15
CA SER A 298 6.94 -0.18 2.17
C SER A 298 8.00 -1.10 2.78
N PRO A 299 8.72 -1.91 1.96
CA PRO A 299 9.82 -2.74 2.46
C PRO A 299 10.90 -1.90 3.17
N GLY A 300 11.14 -2.17 4.45
CA GLY A 300 12.02 -1.36 5.30
C GLY A 300 11.38 -0.10 5.90
N GLY A 301 10.11 0.17 5.60
CA GLY A 301 9.30 1.25 6.12
C GLY A 301 9.04 1.13 7.62
N TRP A 302 8.66 2.25 8.25
CA TRP A 302 8.47 2.35 9.69
C TRP A 302 7.06 2.79 10.07
N THR A 303 6.51 2.10 11.05
CA THR A 303 5.33 2.51 11.80
C THR A 303 5.72 3.13 13.14
N ASN A 304 5.23 4.34 13.40
CA ASN A 304 5.36 5.08 14.65
C ASN A 304 3.98 5.34 15.25
N PHE A 305 3.78 4.90 16.50
CA PHE A 305 2.51 5.01 17.18
C PHE A 305 2.23 6.41 17.74
N GLY A 306 3.17 7.37 17.64
CA GLY A 306 2.99 8.73 18.16
C GLY A 306 2.94 8.81 19.69
N ASN A 307 3.35 7.75 20.40
CA ASN A 307 3.13 7.60 21.83
C ASN A 307 4.40 7.24 22.61
N LYS A 308 4.27 6.99 23.92
CA LYS A 308 5.41 6.74 24.83
C LYS A 308 6.06 5.36 24.66
N GLN A 309 5.51 4.49 23.82
CA GLN A 309 6.06 3.17 23.55
C GLN A 309 7.32 3.24 22.66
N LEU A 310 7.58 4.37 22.01
CA LEU A 310 8.80 4.59 21.22
C LEU A 310 10.06 4.47 22.09
N ALA A 311 11.05 3.72 21.62
CA ALA A 311 12.28 3.47 22.36
C ALA A 311 13.19 4.71 22.41
N ASN A 312 13.66 5.05 23.61
CA ASN A 312 14.68 6.08 23.81
C ASN A 312 16.08 5.45 23.70
N LEU A 313 16.85 5.88 22.71
CA LEU A 313 18.18 5.38 22.38
C LEU A 313 19.29 6.10 23.17
N GLY A 314 18.92 7.09 23.99
CA GLY A 314 19.82 7.91 24.79
C GLY A 314 20.29 9.17 24.07
N ASN A 315 20.91 10.10 24.81
CA ASN A 315 21.49 11.33 24.28
C ASN A 315 20.53 12.20 23.42
N GLY A 316 19.23 12.13 23.70
CA GLY A 316 18.20 12.87 22.95
C GLY A 316 17.76 12.20 21.65
N GLN A 317 18.21 10.98 21.38
CA GLN A 317 17.88 10.20 20.18
C GLN A 317 16.77 9.18 20.47
N MET A 318 15.85 9.04 19.53
CA MET A 318 14.73 8.08 19.58
C MET A 318 14.85 7.10 18.42
N ALA A 319 14.23 5.92 18.55
CA ALA A 319 14.07 5.03 17.41
C ALA A 319 13.26 5.70 16.28
N PRO A 320 13.48 5.33 15.00
CA PRO A 320 12.72 5.89 13.87
C PRO A 320 11.21 5.66 14.03
N GLY A 321 10.84 4.47 14.51
CA GLY A 321 9.47 4.09 14.82
C GLY A 321 9.42 2.95 15.83
N ASN A 322 8.22 2.44 16.06
CA ASN A 322 7.94 1.31 16.92
C ASN A 322 8.16 -0.02 16.20
N VAL A 323 7.68 -0.12 14.97
CA VAL A 323 7.67 -1.35 14.18
C VAL A 323 8.22 -1.03 12.80
N ALA A 324 9.23 -1.76 12.34
CA ALA A 324 9.65 -1.73 10.95
C ALA A 324 9.02 -2.90 10.18
N VAL A 325 8.85 -2.73 8.87
CA VAL A 325 8.58 -3.82 7.93
C VAL A 325 9.91 -4.36 7.41
N ALA A 326 10.03 -5.68 7.28
CA ALA A 326 11.23 -6.28 6.72
C ALA A 326 11.45 -5.88 5.25
N MET A 327 12.69 -5.98 4.77
CA MET A 327 12.97 -5.84 3.34
C MET A 327 12.56 -7.12 2.60
N LEU A 328 12.20 -7.01 1.32
CA LEU A 328 11.88 -8.17 0.49
C LEU A 328 13.13 -9.01 0.20
N HIS A 329 12.94 -10.32 0.14
CA HIS A 329 13.96 -11.24 -0.36
C HIS A 329 13.74 -11.48 -1.86
N GLU A 330 14.73 -11.13 -2.67
CA GLU A 330 14.68 -11.26 -4.14
C GLU A 330 13.46 -10.55 -4.77
N ASP A 331 13.07 -9.40 -4.23
CA ASP A 331 11.92 -8.58 -4.65
C ASP A 331 10.58 -9.34 -4.67
N ASN A 332 10.47 -10.44 -3.92
CA ASN A 332 9.26 -11.25 -3.87
C ASN A 332 8.16 -10.55 -3.03
N PRO A 333 7.01 -10.20 -3.63
CA PRO A 333 5.96 -9.45 -2.94
C PRO A 333 5.17 -10.27 -1.91
N LEU A 334 5.37 -11.59 -1.80
CA LEU A 334 4.67 -12.41 -0.80
C LEU A 334 4.92 -12.00 0.65
N ALA A 335 5.99 -11.24 0.93
CA ALA A 335 6.32 -10.80 2.28
C ALA A 335 5.82 -9.37 2.60
N LEU A 336 5.00 -8.79 1.72
CA LEU A 336 4.43 -7.47 1.93
C LEU A 336 3.34 -7.53 3.02
N ILE A 337 3.08 -6.38 3.62
CA ILE A 337 1.92 -6.18 4.48
C ILE A 337 0.92 -5.34 3.68
N GLU A 338 -0.25 -5.89 3.38
CA GLU A 338 -1.18 -5.27 2.43
C GLU A 338 -2.05 -4.21 3.09
N ASN A 339 -2.39 -4.35 4.37
CA ASN A 339 -3.47 -3.57 4.97
C ASN A 339 -3.03 -2.86 6.26
N ALA A 340 -3.61 -1.69 6.50
CA ALA A 340 -3.47 -0.96 7.76
C ALA A 340 -4.79 -0.35 8.20
N ILE A 341 -5.06 -0.41 9.50
CA ILE A 341 -6.18 0.25 10.16
C ILE A 341 -5.61 1.23 11.18
N GLY A 342 -5.77 2.52 10.93
CA GLY A 342 -5.42 3.62 11.81
C GLY A 342 -6.33 3.71 13.04
N GLY A 343 -6.04 4.72 13.86
CA GLY A 343 -6.61 4.94 15.19
C GLY A 343 -7.69 6.02 15.22
N ALA A 344 -7.68 6.78 16.31
CA ALA A 344 -8.55 7.93 16.54
C ALA A 344 -7.80 9.29 16.47
N GLY A 345 -6.53 9.27 16.04
CA GLY A 345 -5.68 10.45 15.88
C GLY A 345 -5.67 10.94 14.43
N ASP A 346 -4.93 12.03 14.14
CA ASP A 346 -4.73 12.46 12.75
C ASP A 346 -3.57 11.66 12.12
N ASP A 347 -3.91 10.57 11.44
CA ASP A 347 -2.94 9.56 11.04
C ASP A 347 -2.37 9.81 9.65
N ARG A 348 -1.15 9.32 9.39
CA ARG A 348 -0.55 9.26 8.05
C ARG A 348 -0.27 7.80 7.73
N ILE A 349 -0.85 7.27 6.67
CA ILE A 349 -0.73 5.86 6.30
C ILE A 349 -0.35 5.77 4.81
N SER A 350 0.84 5.26 4.53
CA SER A 350 1.31 4.98 3.18
C SER A 350 1.39 3.46 2.97
N GLY A 351 0.83 3.01 1.85
CA GLY A 351 0.81 1.62 1.42
C GLY A 351 2.15 1.16 0.86
N ASN A 352 2.11 0.21 -0.07
CA ASN A 352 3.28 -0.29 -0.78
C ASN A 352 2.88 -0.67 -2.21
N ILE A 353 3.70 -1.50 -2.86
CA ILE A 353 3.51 -1.85 -4.28
C ILE A 353 2.38 -2.87 -4.53
N ALA A 354 1.73 -3.39 -3.48
CA ALA A 354 0.64 -4.36 -3.59
C ALA A 354 -0.73 -3.68 -3.48
N ASP A 355 -1.79 -4.40 -3.86
CA ASP A 355 -3.18 -3.98 -3.63
C ASP A 355 -3.46 -3.77 -2.13
N ASN A 356 -3.47 -2.51 -1.66
CA ASN A 356 -3.62 -2.20 -0.24
C ASN A 356 -5.06 -1.93 0.19
N VAL A 357 -5.39 -2.23 1.45
CA VAL A 357 -6.60 -1.71 2.13
C VAL A 357 -6.16 -0.82 3.29
N LEU A 358 -6.33 0.49 3.14
CA LEU A 358 -5.93 1.50 4.12
C LEU A 358 -7.17 2.15 4.73
N ILE A 359 -7.35 2.00 6.04
CA ILE A 359 -8.46 2.59 6.79
C ILE A 359 -7.87 3.60 7.76
N GLY A 360 -8.21 4.89 7.66
CA GLY A 360 -7.71 5.94 8.55
C GLY A 360 -8.23 5.81 9.98
N GLY A 361 -9.50 5.44 10.13
CA GLY A 361 -10.18 5.51 11.41
C GLY A 361 -10.71 6.92 11.66
N ALA A 362 -10.82 7.31 12.93
CA ALA A 362 -11.32 8.63 13.28
C ALA A 362 -10.18 9.65 13.30
N GLY A 363 -10.40 10.85 12.78
CA GLY A 363 -9.37 11.90 12.76
C GLY A 363 -9.31 12.61 11.42
N ASN A 364 -8.31 13.47 11.24
CA ASN A 364 -7.96 14.06 9.94
C ASN A 364 -6.80 13.24 9.33
N ASP A 365 -7.13 12.18 8.62
CA ASP A 365 -6.11 11.23 8.15
C ASP A 365 -5.57 11.61 6.77
N VAL A 366 -4.35 11.15 6.49
CA VAL A 366 -3.74 11.17 5.16
C VAL A 366 -3.43 9.72 4.78
N LEU A 367 -4.12 9.19 3.77
CA LEU A 367 -3.86 7.84 3.28
C LEU A 367 -3.34 7.90 1.85
N GLU A 368 -2.28 7.16 1.58
CA GLU A 368 -1.57 7.11 0.29
C GLU A 368 -1.47 5.66 -0.16
N GLY A 369 -2.22 5.30 -1.20
CA GLY A 369 -1.93 4.13 -2.04
C GLY A 369 -0.69 4.45 -2.89
N VAL A 370 0.23 3.49 -3.05
CA VAL A 370 1.51 3.72 -3.74
C VAL A 370 1.57 3.05 -5.08
N ALA A 371 1.14 1.79 -5.15
CA ALA A 371 0.86 1.15 -6.42
C ALA A 371 -0.28 0.13 -6.28
N GLY A 372 -0.66 -0.50 -7.39
CA GLY A 372 -1.65 -1.57 -7.37
C GLY A 372 -3.08 -1.03 -7.14
N ARG A 373 -4.05 -1.92 -7.00
CA ARG A 373 -5.45 -1.51 -6.79
C ARG A 373 -5.77 -1.38 -5.31
N ASN A 374 -5.91 -0.14 -4.87
CA ASN A 374 -6.05 0.21 -3.47
C ASN A 374 -7.51 0.45 -3.09
N ILE A 375 -7.83 0.12 -1.85
CA ILE A 375 -9.07 0.52 -1.18
C ILE A 375 -8.65 1.48 -0.07
N LEU A 376 -8.93 2.76 -0.27
CA LEU A 376 -8.58 3.80 0.67
C LEU A 376 -9.85 4.31 1.34
N VAL A 377 -9.89 4.26 2.68
CA VAL A 377 -11.10 4.52 3.46
C VAL A 377 -10.88 5.48 4.62
N GLY A 378 -11.57 6.62 4.62
CA GLY A 378 -11.69 7.48 5.80
C GLY A 378 -12.87 7.11 6.72
N ASP A 379 -12.82 7.56 7.99
CA ASP A 379 -13.97 7.65 8.90
C ASP A 379 -13.94 8.99 9.66
N SER A 380 -14.15 10.10 8.94
CA SER A 380 -14.03 11.42 9.58
C SER A 380 -15.21 11.70 10.53
N ILE A 381 -14.92 11.85 11.83
CA ILE A 381 -15.79 12.54 12.78
C ILE A 381 -15.43 14.02 12.74
N GLY A 382 -15.96 14.75 11.75
CA GLY A 382 -15.87 16.22 11.69
C GLY A 382 -14.46 16.76 11.38
N GLY A 383 -13.67 16.01 10.62
CA GLY A 383 -12.34 16.36 10.14
C GLY A 383 -12.23 16.47 8.61
N GLU A 384 -11.10 16.94 8.11
CA GLU A 384 -10.66 16.94 6.70
C GLU A 384 -9.82 15.68 6.44
N LEU A 385 -10.23 14.79 5.53
CA LEU A 385 -9.44 13.64 5.05
C LEU A 385 -8.65 14.02 3.80
N MET A 386 -7.41 13.55 3.67
CA MET A 386 -6.70 13.54 2.38
C MET A 386 -6.46 12.10 1.93
N LEU A 387 -6.95 11.78 0.75
CA LEU A 387 -6.84 10.45 0.16
C LEU A 387 -6.10 10.55 -1.17
N VAL A 388 -5.04 9.77 -1.32
CA VAL A 388 -4.19 9.79 -2.52
C VAL A 388 -4.08 8.36 -3.04
N GLY A 389 -4.68 8.08 -4.18
CA GLY A 389 -4.32 6.96 -5.03
C GLY A 389 -3.09 7.34 -5.84
N LEU A 390 -2.09 6.47 -5.91
CA LEU A 390 -1.02 6.58 -6.89
C LEU A 390 -0.91 5.23 -7.60
N ASP A 391 -1.46 5.20 -8.81
CA ASP A 391 -1.39 4.16 -9.83
C ASP A 391 -2.41 3.00 -9.83
N ILE A 392 -2.82 2.61 -11.05
CA ILE A 392 -3.88 1.64 -11.39
C ILE A 392 -5.24 2.06 -10.78
N ALA A 393 -6.32 1.37 -11.16
CA ALA A 393 -7.69 1.68 -10.72
C ALA A 393 -7.91 1.49 -9.22
N ASP A 394 -8.18 2.58 -8.50
CA ASP A 394 -8.39 2.61 -7.06
C ASP A 394 -9.87 2.80 -6.65
N PHE A 395 -10.22 2.33 -5.45
CA PHE A 395 -11.48 2.63 -4.77
C PHE A 395 -11.23 3.53 -3.57
N ILE A 396 -11.75 4.75 -3.65
CA ILE A 396 -11.43 5.87 -2.76
C ILE A 396 -12.72 6.31 -2.08
N THR A 397 -12.87 6.02 -0.79
CA THR A 397 -14.07 6.38 -0.02
C THR A 397 -13.72 7.16 1.25
N ALA A 398 -14.53 8.15 1.60
CA ALA A 398 -14.41 8.86 2.87
C ALA A 398 -15.30 8.25 3.97
N THR A 399 -15.97 7.12 3.69
CA THR A 399 -16.93 6.49 4.61
C THR A 399 -16.84 4.95 4.60
N LEU A 400 -17.08 4.33 5.76
CA LEU A 400 -17.29 2.88 5.90
C LEU A 400 -18.79 2.54 5.88
N PRO A 401 -19.28 1.73 4.91
CA PRO A 401 -20.64 1.20 4.99
C PRO A 401 -20.79 0.26 6.21
N PRO A 402 -21.85 0.34 7.04
CA PRO A 402 -23.05 1.18 6.97
C PRO A 402 -23.08 2.31 8.04
N ALA A 403 -21.93 2.84 8.46
CA ALA A 403 -21.90 3.87 9.49
C ALA A 403 -22.56 5.17 8.99
N PRO A 404 -23.32 5.91 9.83
CA PRO A 404 -23.83 7.21 9.44
C PRO A 404 -22.65 8.17 9.27
N ALA A 405 -22.26 8.38 8.02
CA ALA A 405 -21.25 9.36 7.63
C ALA A 405 -21.59 10.71 8.26
N LYS A 406 -20.67 11.24 9.10
CA LYS A 406 -20.79 12.60 9.61
C LYS A 406 -20.22 13.56 8.56
N ALA A 407 -20.60 14.84 8.64
CA ALA A 407 -20.10 15.83 7.70
C ALA A 407 -18.60 16.07 7.93
N GLY A 408 -17.79 15.81 6.90
CA GLY A 408 -16.36 16.12 6.79
C GLY A 408 -16.08 16.81 5.45
N ASN A 409 -14.97 17.54 5.35
CA ASN A 409 -14.59 18.20 4.11
C ASN A 409 -13.33 17.53 3.57
N ASP A 410 -13.50 16.57 2.67
CA ASP A 410 -12.42 15.67 2.28
C ASP A 410 -11.78 16.08 0.95
N ILE A 411 -10.49 15.76 0.77
CA ILE A 411 -9.73 15.89 -0.48
C ILE A 411 -9.42 14.48 -0.97
N LEU A 412 -9.90 14.12 -2.14
CA LEU A 412 -9.71 12.80 -2.74
C LEU A 412 -8.97 12.96 -4.07
N LEU A 413 -7.82 12.31 -4.22
CA LEU A 413 -6.95 12.38 -5.40
C LEU A 413 -6.79 10.97 -5.96
N GLY A 414 -7.10 10.73 -7.24
CA GLY A 414 -7.01 9.41 -7.89
C GLY A 414 -5.65 9.15 -8.53
N GLY A 415 -5.04 10.17 -9.12
CA GLY A 415 -3.71 10.07 -9.70
C GLY A 415 -3.76 9.52 -11.13
N THR A 416 -3.39 8.26 -11.32
CA THR A 416 -3.41 7.61 -12.64
C THR A 416 -4.16 6.31 -12.57
N GLY A 417 -5.03 6.01 -13.53
CA GLY A 417 -5.90 4.84 -13.47
C GLY A 417 -7.35 5.26 -13.62
N ASN A 418 -8.26 4.31 -13.55
CA ASN A 418 -9.68 4.63 -13.52
C ASN A 418 -10.09 4.55 -12.06
N ASP A 419 -10.52 5.62 -11.43
CA ASP A 419 -10.74 5.63 -9.97
C ASP A 419 -12.21 5.77 -9.59
N ILE A 420 -12.63 5.12 -8.50
CA ILE A 420 -13.98 5.20 -7.96
C ILE A 420 -13.96 6.02 -6.67
N PHE A 421 -14.61 7.17 -6.69
CA PHE A 421 -14.75 8.06 -5.54
C PHE A 421 -16.12 7.90 -4.87
N VAL A 422 -16.15 7.65 -3.56
CA VAL A 422 -17.37 7.64 -2.75
C VAL A 422 -17.20 8.64 -1.59
N PRO A 423 -17.49 9.93 -1.83
CA PRO A 423 -17.34 10.94 -0.78
C PRO A 423 -18.44 10.82 0.29
N GLY A 424 -18.13 11.30 1.49
CA GLY A 424 -19.09 11.43 2.57
C GLY A 424 -20.00 12.65 2.45
N LEU A 425 -20.75 12.94 3.52
CA LEU A 425 -21.44 14.23 3.66
C LEU A 425 -20.44 15.37 3.91
N GLY A 426 -20.85 16.62 3.68
CA GLY A 426 -19.97 17.79 3.79
C GLY A 426 -19.44 18.27 2.43
N SER A 427 -18.43 19.14 2.44
CA SER A 427 -17.91 19.80 1.24
C SER A 427 -16.58 19.20 0.81
N ASN A 428 -16.63 18.34 -0.21
CA ASN A 428 -15.50 17.53 -0.67
C ASN A 428 -14.86 18.11 -1.94
N THR A 429 -13.56 17.89 -2.09
CA THR A 429 -12.77 18.22 -3.28
C THR A 429 -12.24 16.92 -3.89
N ILE A 430 -12.38 16.74 -5.20
CA ILE A 430 -11.94 15.56 -5.92
C ILE A 430 -11.06 15.97 -7.11
N GLU A 431 -9.95 15.28 -7.32
CA GLU A 431 -9.14 15.33 -8.54
C GLU A 431 -8.96 13.90 -9.02
N GLY A 432 -9.65 13.51 -10.11
CA GLY A 432 -9.56 12.15 -10.64
C GLY A 432 -8.15 11.87 -11.16
N GLY A 433 -7.76 12.56 -12.23
CA GLY A 433 -6.39 12.59 -12.71
C GLY A 433 -6.29 12.10 -14.14
N GLU A 434 -5.38 11.16 -14.41
CA GLU A 434 -5.29 10.47 -15.71
C GLU A 434 -6.15 9.21 -15.69
N GLY A 435 -7.03 9.03 -16.67
CA GLY A 435 -7.83 7.82 -16.86
C GLY A 435 -9.31 8.15 -16.93
N TYR A 436 -10.16 7.21 -16.52
CA TYR A 436 -11.62 7.33 -16.54
C TYR A 436 -12.18 7.24 -15.13
N ASP A 437 -12.48 8.40 -14.54
CA ASP A 437 -12.80 8.51 -13.13
C ASP A 437 -14.31 8.57 -12.88
N THR A 438 -14.75 7.90 -11.82
CA THR A 438 -16.17 7.78 -11.46
C THR A 438 -16.44 8.27 -10.05
N LEU A 439 -17.33 9.26 -9.93
CA LEU A 439 -17.90 9.69 -8.66
C LEU A 439 -19.19 8.94 -8.37
N VAL A 440 -19.32 8.32 -7.21
CA VAL A 440 -20.51 7.63 -6.75
C VAL A 440 -21.18 8.43 -5.64
N LEU A 441 -22.45 8.77 -5.84
CA LEU A 441 -23.28 9.46 -4.86
C LEU A 441 -24.56 8.65 -4.58
N ASP A 442 -24.86 8.37 -3.31
CA ASP A 442 -26.07 7.64 -2.91
C ASP A 442 -27.34 8.54 -2.89
N PHE A 443 -27.56 9.24 -4.00
CA PHE A 443 -28.69 10.14 -4.23
C PHE A 443 -29.39 9.79 -5.55
N VAL A 444 -30.58 10.34 -5.78
CA VAL A 444 -31.20 10.39 -7.11
C VAL A 444 -30.82 11.72 -7.78
N LEU A 445 -30.76 11.78 -9.11
CA LEU A 445 -30.38 12.95 -9.90
C LEU A 445 -31.20 14.19 -9.54
N ASP A 446 -32.51 14.02 -9.31
CA ASP A 446 -33.41 15.12 -8.95
C ASP A 446 -33.06 15.80 -7.61
N MET A 447 -32.23 15.17 -6.78
CA MET A 447 -31.72 15.73 -5.53
C MET A 447 -30.38 16.46 -5.69
N LEU A 448 -29.82 16.47 -6.91
CA LEU A 448 -28.52 17.06 -7.20
C LEU A 448 -28.69 18.37 -7.99
N THR A 449 -27.83 19.35 -7.69
CA THR A 449 -27.60 20.50 -8.57
C THR A 449 -26.19 20.40 -9.12
N ILE A 450 -26.06 20.17 -10.42
CA ILE A 450 -24.77 20.00 -11.11
C ILE A 450 -24.49 21.24 -11.95
N SER A 451 -23.28 21.76 -11.85
CA SER A 451 -22.80 22.90 -12.63
C SER A 451 -21.37 22.68 -13.08
N PHE A 452 -21.04 23.23 -14.24
CA PHE A 452 -19.72 23.14 -14.86
C PHE A 452 -19.15 24.55 -15.02
N ASP A 453 -17.87 24.73 -14.68
CA ASP A 453 -17.17 25.99 -14.92
C ASP A 453 -16.42 26.00 -16.27
N ALA A 454 -15.74 27.11 -16.57
CA ALA A 454 -15.04 27.29 -17.84
C ALA A 454 -13.74 26.45 -17.97
N ASN A 455 -13.32 25.74 -16.92
CA ASN A 455 -12.15 24.87 -16.87
C ASN A 455 -12.55 23.40 -16.64
N ASP A 456 -13.79 23.03 -16.99
CA ASP A 456 -14.35 21.68 -16.80
C ASP A 456 -14.39 21.22 -15.34
N LEU A 457 -14.36 22.15 -14.38
CA LEU A 457 -14.58 21.84 -12.97
C LEU A 457 -16.07 21.56 -12.75
N VAL A 458 -16.36 20.39 -12.17
CA VAL A 458 -17.71 19.95 -11.83
C VAL A 458 -18.03 20.36 -10.40
N SER A 459 -19.13 21.09 -10.20
CA SER A 459 -19.67 21.42 -8.89
C SER A 459 -21.03 20.77 -8.71
N ILE A 460 -21.13 19.84 -7.76
CA ILE A 460 -22.35 19.10 -7.42
C ILE A 460 -22.81 19.49 -6.01
N LEU A 461 -24.05 19.94 -5.86
CA LEU A 461 -24.67 20.24 -4.57
C LEU A 461 -25.76 19.21 -4.27
N TYR A 462 -25.82 18.74 -3.02
CA TYR A 462 -26.85 17.83 -2.52
C TYR A 462 -27.26 18.16 -1.08
N GLU A 463 -28.32 17.53 -0.59
CA GLU A 463 -28.74 17.73 0.80
C GLU A 463 -27.66 17.23 1.76
N GLY A 464 -27.06 18.16 2.52
CA GLY A 464 -26.02 17.84 3.50
C GLY A 464 -24.58 17.92 2.98
N GLY A 465 -24.34 18.36 1.74
CA GLY A 465 -22.97 18.50 1.23
C GLY A 465 -22.82 19.07 -0.18
N SER A 466 -21.58 19.09 -0.63
CA SER A 466 -21.17 19.51 -1.98
C SER A 466 -19.91 18.76 -2.42
N VAL A 467 -19.74 18.55 -3.71
CA VAL A 467 -18.50 18.07 -4.32
C VAL A 467 -18.02 19.10 -5.34
N ILE A 468 -16.74 19.45 -5.28
CA ILE A 468 -16.02 20.16 -6.33
C ILE A 468 -15.02 19.17 -6.91
N ALA A 469 -15.16 18.82 -8.19
CA ALA A 469 -14.33 17.81 -8.84
C ALA A 469 -13.68 18.33 -10.13
N SER A 470 -12.42 17.97 -10.36
CA SER A 470 -11.72 18.10 -11.66
C SER A 470 -11.32 16.73 -12.18
N SER A 471 -11.16 16.61 -13.52
CA SER A 471 -10.78 15.36 -14.19
C SER A 471 -11.71 14.22 -13.80
N LEU A 472 -13.01 14.37 -14.08
CA LEU A 472 -14.03 13.40 -13.70
C LEU A 472 -14.94 13.10 -14.89
N GLU A 473 -14.92 11.85 -15.36
CA GLU A 473 -15.64 11.45 -16.57
C GLU A 473 -17.04 10.92 -16.27
N PHE A 474 -17.26 10.31 -15.11
CA PHE A 474 -18.51 9.62 -14.77
C PHE A 474 -19.09 10.03 -13.40
N LEU A 475 -20.42 10.05 -13.34
CA LEU A 475 -21.24 10.18 -12.14
C LEU A 475 -22.18 8.98 -12.03
N ALA A 476 -22.02 8.17 -10.99
CA ALA A 476 -22.92 7.08 -10.63
C ALA A 476 -23.85 7.51 -9.49
N VAL A 477 -25.15 7.34 -9.70
CA VAL A 477 -26.23 7.67 -8.75
C VAL A 477 -27.27 6.56 -8.78
N ARG A 478 -28.29 6.64 -7.91
CA ARG A 478 -29.36 5.61 -7.84
C ARG A 478 -30.12 5.42 -9.16
N ASP A 479 -30.14 6.45 -10.01
CA ASP A 479 -30.83 6.41 -11.31
C ASP A 479 -29.97 5.80 -12.44
N GLY A 480 -28.67 5.57 -12.23
CA GLY A 480 -27.77 5.02 -13.23
C GLY A 480 -26.38 5.67 -13.22
N ILE A 481 -25.61 5.38 -14.27
CA ILE A 481 -24.26 5.93 -14.49
C ILE A 481 -24.34 6.91 -15.66
N PHE A 482 -23.75 8.09 -15.49
CA PHE A 482 -23.81 9.19 -16.43
C PHE A 482 -22.41 9.73 -16.74
N SER A 483 -22.11 10.01 -18.00
CA SER A 483 -20.90 10.74 -18.39
C SER A 483 -21.09 12.24 -18.14
N LEU A 484 -20.11 12.92 -17.54
CA LEU A 484 -20.21 14.31 -17.08
C LEU A 484 -19.82 15.35 -18.14
N ILE A 485 -18.79 15.09 -18.95
CA ILE A 485 -18.33 15.99 -20.02
C ILE A 485 -17.60 15.17 -21.07
N GLY A 486 -18.10 15.05 -22.30
CA GLY A 486 -17.32 14.69 -23.50
C GLY A 486 -16.44 13.43 -23.43
N ALA A 487 -16.60 12.58 -22.40
CA ALA A 487 -15.78 11.41 -22.18
C ALA A 487 -16.07 10.44 -23.30
N ILE A 488 -15.04 10.19 -24.10
CA ILE A 488 -15.09 9.31 -25.26
C ILE A 488 -15.41 7.91 -24.73
N VAL A 489 -16.68 7.50 -24.82
CA VAL A 489 -17.01 6.08 -24.78
C VAL A 489 -16.30 5.46 -25.99
N PRO A 490 -15.43 4.44 -25.80
CA PRO A 490 -14.77 3.76 -26.90
C PRO A 490 -15.78 3.34 -27.97
N GLU A 491 -15.39 3.55 -29.23
CA GLU A 491 -16.23 3.52 -30.42
C GLU A 491 -17.27 2.38 -30.49
N SER A 492 -18.50 2.69 -30.09
CA SER A 492 -19.72 2.29 -30.82
C SER A 492 -20.74 3.45 -30.83
N ASN A 493 -20.71 4.20 -31.93
CA ASN A 493 -21.77 5.06 -32.48
C ASN A 493 -22.26 6.31 -31.69
N HIS A 494 -21.35 7.10 -31.10
CA HIS A 494 -21.67 8.50 -30.73
C HIS A 494 -22.29 9.32 -31.88
N ALA A 495 -21.95 9.02 -33.14
CA ALA A 495 -22.52 9.72 -34.29
C ALA A 495 -24.05 9.54 -34.44
N MET A 496 -24.64 8.44 -33.95
CA MET A 496 -26.05 8.13 -34.15
C MET A 496 -26.94 8.51 -32.96
N ALA A 497 -26.41 8.61 -31.73
CA ALA A 497 -27.21 9.01 -30.56
C ALA A 497 -27.69 10.47 -30.67
N ASP A 498 -26.80 11.37 -31.08
CA ASP A 498 -27.15 12.77 -31.39
C ASP A 498 -28.17 12.83 -32.53
N ASP A 499 -27.99 12.02 -33.57
CA ASP A 499 -28.90 11.97 -34.71
C ASP A 499 -30.29 11.44 -34.32
N VAL A 500 -30.39 10.49 -33.37
CA VAL A 500 -31.67 10.04 -32.78
C VAL A 500 -32.33 11.16 -32.00
N ILE A 501 -31.59 11.86 -31.15
CA ILE A 501 -32.11 12.99 -30.34
C ILE A 501 -32.61 14.10 -31.25
N LEU A 502 -31.81 14.49 -32.25
CA LEU A 502 -32.18 15.48 -33.26
C LEU A 502 -33.44 15.07 -33.99
N LEU A 503 -33.56 13.80 -34.40
CA LEU A 503 -34.71 13.32 -35.15
C LEU A 503 -35.98 13.25 -34.30
N TYR A 504 -35.89 12.88 -33.02
CA TYR A 504 -37.00 12.93 -32.06
C TYR A 504 -37.45 14.37 -31.76
N ARG A 505 -36.52 15.30 -31.48
CA ARG A 505 -36.85 16.72 -31.28
C ARG A 505 -37.43 17.35 -32.55
N ALA A 506 -36.89 17.00 -33.71
CA ALA A 506 -37.42 17.41 -35.00
C ALA A 506 -38.81 16.84 -35.28
N GLY A 507 -39.08 15.56 -34.97
CA GLY A 507 -40.34 14.89 -35.26
C GLY A 507 -41.46 15.15 -34.25
N LEU A 508 -41.16 15.11 -32.96
CA LEU A 508 -42.17 15.12 -31.89
C LEU A 508 -42.10 16.36 -30.99
N GLY A 509 -41.00 17.12 -31.05
CA GLY A 509 -40.82 18.35 -30.26
C GLY A 509 -40.31 18.09 -28.85
N PHE A 510 -40.00 16.84 -28.53
CA PHE A 510 -39.37 16.40 -27.29
C PHE A 510 -38.35 15.29 -27.61
N GLY A 511 -37.39 15.10 -26.71
CA GLY A 511 -36.37 14.06 -26.86
C GLY A 511 -36.91 12.63 -26.63
N PRO A 512 -36.18 11.59 -27.05
CA PRO A 512 -36.58 10.20 -26.81
C PRO A 512 -36.56 9.86 -25.32
N SER A 513 -37.35 8.87 -24.91
CA SER A 513 -37.18 8.23 -23.60
C SER A 513 -35.88 7.41 -23.55
N ASN A 514 -35.37 7.10 -22.36
CA ASN A 514 -34.18 6.24 -22.22
C ASN A 514 -34.38 4.84 -22.86
N GLU A 515 -35.59 4.27 -22.75
CA GLU A 515 -35.92 2.98 -23.39
C GLU A 515 -35.89 3.09 -24.92
N SER A 516 -36.41 4.20 -25.46
CA SER A 516 -36.41 4.48 -26.89
C SER A 516 -35.01 4.76 -27.43
N LEU A 517 -34.20 5.55 -26.72
CA LEU A 517 -32.83 5.86 -27.13
C LEU A 517 -31.97 4.59 -27.19
N ASN A 518 -32.05 3.73 -26.16
CA ASN A 518 -31.34 2.45 -26.11
C ASN A 518 -31.83 1.45 -27.17
N PHE A 519 -33.14 1.41 -27.43
CA PHE A 519 -33.68 0.56 -28.49
C PHE A 519 -33.11 0.97 -29.86
N TRP A 520 -33.15 2.26 -30.18
CA TRP A 520 -32.73 2.75 -31.48
C TRP A 520 -31.23 2.63 -31.71
N THR A 521 -30.40 2.93 -30.71
CA THR A 521 -28.95 2.71 -30.80
C THR A 521 -28.61 1.24 -31.05
N SER A 522 -29.30 0.31 -30.39
CA SER A 522 -29.17 -1.15 -30.64
C SER A 522 -29.62 -1.57 -32.05
N GLU A 523 -30.62 -0.93 -32.63
CA GLU A 523 -31.07 -1.23 -34.00
C GLU A 523 -30.08 -0.73 -35.06
N PHE A 524 -29.41 0.41 -34.83
CA PHE A 524 -28.34 0.90 -35.70
C PHE A 524 -27.13 -0.04 -35.71
N ASP A 525 -26.78 -0.62 -34.55
CA ASP A 525 -25.71 -1.63 -34.46
C ASP A 525 -26.05 -2.91 -35.24
N GLN A 526 -27.34 -3.16 -35.49
CA GLN A 526 -27.84 -4.26 -36.33
C GLN A 526 -27.99 -3.87 -37.81
N GLY A 527 -27.59 -2.66 -38.20
CA GLY A 527 -27.54 -2.20 -39.59
C GLY A 527 -28.79 -1.47 -40.09
N GLN A 528 -29.67 -1.01 -39.19
CA GLN A 528 -30.76 -0.09 -39.56
C GLN A 528 -30.22 1.31 -39.92
N ASP A 529 -31.03 2.13 -40.59
CA ASP A 529 -30.68 3.52 -40.96
C ASP A 529 -31.67 4.55 -40.38
N LEU A 530 -31.30 5.83 -40.41
CA LEU A 530 -32.12 6.91 -39.85
C LEU A 530 -33.49 7.06 -40.53
N ALA A 531 -33.64 6.54 -41.76
CA ALA A 531 -34.92 6.54 -42.45
C ALA A 531 -35.90 5.55 -41.81
N SER A 532 -35.43 4.44 -41.23
CA SER A 532 -36.27 3.55 -40.41
C SER A 532 -36.83 4.25 -39.18
N LEU A 533 -36.01 5.01 -38.45
CA LEU A 533 -36.47 5.81 -37.31
C LEU A 533 -37.43 6.93 -37.75
N ALA A 534 -37.10 7.67 -38.81
CA ALA A 534 -37.99 8.68 -39.36
C ALA A 534 -39.36 8.09 -39.78
N THR A 535 -39.37 6.85 -40.30
CA THR A 535 -40.61 6.15 -40.64
C THR A 535 -41.46 5.94 -39.40
N GLU A 536 -40.90 5.44 -38.30
CA GLU A 536 -41.65 5.27 -37.05
C GLU A 536 -42.20 6.60 -36.54
N LEU A 537 -41.36 7.63 -36.46
CA LEU A 537 -41.77 8.96 -35.99
C LEU A 537 -42.89 9.57 -36.84
N THR A 538 -42.84 9.41 -38.17
CA THR A 538 -43.91 9.93 -39.05
C THR A 538 -45.26 9.23 -38.88
N THR A 539 -45.28 8.05 -38.24
CA THR A 539 -46.53 7.34 -37.91
C THR A 539 -47.07 7.67 -36.52
N ASP A 540 -46.31 8.39 -35.70
CA ASP A 540 -46.72 8.82 -34.36
C ASP A 540 -47.84 9.88 -34.43
N ALA A 541 -48.78 9.81 -33.48
CA ALA A 541 -49.90 10.74 -33.42
C ALA A 541 -49.45 12.19 -33.17
N GLY A 542 -48.40 12.39 -32.36
CA GLY A 542 -47.80 13.69 -32.08
C GLY A 542 -47.12 14.31 -33.30
N PHE A 543 -46.59 13.48 -34.22
CA PHE A 543 -46.05 13.98 -35.49
C PHE A 543 -47.16 14.57 -36.37
N ALA A 544 -48.30 13.89 -36.49
CA ALA A 544 -49.44 14.36 -37.27
C ALA A 544 -50.06 15.66 -36.73
N GLU A 545 -50.03 15.86 -35.41
CA GLU A 545 -50.46 17.12 -34.78
C GLU A 545 -49.53 18.29 -35.14
N ARG A 546 -48.24 18.03 -35.27
CA ARG A 546 -47.22 19.06 -35.48
C ARG A 546 -47.02 19.40 -36.95
N PHE A 547 -47.04 18.41 -37.84
CA PHE A 547 -46.73 18.59 -39.27
C PHE A 547 -47.92 18.34 -40.22
N GLY A 548 -49.08 17.97 -39.69
CA GLY A 548 -50.20 17.47 -40.47
C GLY A 548 -50.00 16.01 -40.88
N ALA A 549 -51.09 15.32 -41.25
CA ALA A 549 -50.98 13.92 -41.67
C ALA A 549 -50.07 13.78 -42.90
N ALA A 550 -49.08 12.87 -42.81
CA ALA A 550 -48.01 12.71 -43.78
C ALA A 550 -48.51 12.42 -45.21
N ASP A 551 -49.71 11.84 -45.35
CA ASP A 551 -50.26 11.44 -46.65
C ASP A 551 -51.28 12.43 -47.25
N SER A 552 -51.73 13.45 -46.51
CA SER A 552 -52.83 14.34 -46.94
C SER A 552 -52.51 15.84 -46.93
N THR A 553 -51.39 16.24 -46.34
CA THR A 553 -50.91 17.64 -46.35
C THR A 553 -50.31 17.98 -47.72
N ALA A 554 -50.50 19.18 -48.26
CA ALA A 554 -49.84 19.56 -49.52
C ALA A 554 -48.32 19.71 -49.31
N ASN A 555 -47.50 19.42 -50.33
CA ASN A 555 -46.03 19.43 -50.20
C ASN A 555 -45.48 20.79 -49.74
N GLY A 556 -46.05 21.90 -50.23
CA GLY A 556 -45.67 23.24 -49.79
C GLY A 556 -45.97 23.49 -48.30
N ASP A 557 -47.14 23.05 -47.84
CA ASP A 557 -47.56 23.21 -46.43
C ASP A 557 -46.68 22.37 -45.49
N PHE A 558 -46.32 21.15 -45.91
CA PHE A 558 -45.42 20.27 -45.14
C PHE A 558 -44.00 20.86 -45.02
N VAL A 559 -43.43 21.37 -46.12
CA VAL A 559 -42.11 22.02 -46.10
C VAL A 559 -42.12 23.26 -45.20
N GLN A 560 -43.19 24.06 -45.25
CA GLN A 560 -43.32 25.23 -44.36
C GLN A 560 -43.38 24.81 -42.88
N ALA A 561 -44.09 23.72 -42.57
CA ALA A 561 -44.16 23.18 -41.21
C ALA A 561 -42.79 22.68 -40.71
N LEU A 562 -41.96 22.08 -41.57
CA LEU A 562 -40.57 21.70 -41.21
C LEU A 562 -39.74 22.93 -40.79
N TYR A 563 -39.75 24.00 -41.59
CA TYR A 563 -39.05 25.23 -41.22
C TYR A 563 -39.56 25.80 -39.89
N HIS A 564 -40.87 25.91 -39.73
CA HIS A 564 -41.46 26.55 -38.55
C HIS A 564 -41.23 25.75 -37.27
N ASN A 565 -41.48 24.44 -37.31
CA ASN A 565 -41.50 23.60 -36.12
C ASN A 565 -40.12 23.06 -35.71
N ILE A 566 -39.17 22.95 -36.66
CA ILE A 566 -37.82 22.41 -36.42
C ILE A 566 -36.80 23.52 -36.27
N LEU A 567 -36.91 24.59 -37.06
CA LEU A 567 -35.92 25.69 -37.10
C LEU A 567 -36.45 26.99 -36.50
N GLY A 568 -37.69 27.01 -36.00
CA GLY A 568 -38.27 28.16 -35.31
C GLY A 568 -38.50 29.39 -36.20
N ARG A 569 -38.50 29.23 -37.53
CA ARG A 569 -38.65 30.34 -38.49
C ARG A 569 -39.40 29.93 -39.75
N ASP A 570 -39.89 30.91 -40.50
CA ASP A 570 -40.42 30.65 -41.83
C ASP A 570 -39.29 30.35 -42.85
N GLY A 571 -39.58 29.43 -43.78
CA GLY A 571 -38.70 29.16 -44.93
C GLY A 571 -38.75 30.31 -45.94
N ASP A 572 -37.60 30.66 -46.53
CA ASP A 572 -37.56 31.60 -47.64
C ASP A 572 -38.06 30.95 -48.94
N ALA A 573 -38.43 31.78 -49.92
CA ALA A 573 -39.05 31.31 -51.16
C ALA A 573 -38.17 30.35 -51.96
N GLU A 574 -36.84 30.50 -51.92
CA GLU A 574 -35.90 29.65 -52.65
C GLU A 574 -35.72 28.31 -51.92
N GLY A 575 -35.56 28.33 -50.60
CA GLY A 575 -35.47 27.14 -49.75
C GLY A 575 -36.74 26.29 -49.75
N VAL A 576 -37.92 26.92 -49.73
CA VAL A 576 -39.21 26.21 -49.80
C VAL A 576 -39.44 25.60 -51.19
N GLN A 577 -39.01 26.26 -52.27
CA GLN A 577 -39.10 25.70 -53.62
C GLN A 577 -38.14 24.52 -53.80
N TYR A 578 -36.91 24.61 -53.28
CA TYR A 578 -35.92 23.54 -53.36
C TYR A 578 -36.44 22.22 -52.79
N TRP A 579 -37.00 22.24 -51.57
CA TRP A 579 -37.52 21.02 -50.94
C TRP A 579 -38.78 20.47 -51.61
N GLN A 580 -39.63 21.34 -52.19
CA GLN A 580 -40.75 20.90 -53.02
C GLN A 580 -40.29 20.19 -54.30
N ASP A 581 -39.20 20.67 -54.91
CA ASP A 581 -38.60 20.03 -56.08
C ASP A 581 -38.00 18.67 -55.69
N GLN A 582 -37.36 18.53 -54.51
CA GLN A 582 -36.88 17.23 -54.01
C GLN A 582 -38.01 16.21 -53.84
N LEU A 583 -39.13 16.61 -53.25
CA LEU A 583 -40.33 15.76 -53.14
C LEU A 583 -40.87 15.37 -54.52
N SER A 584 -40.83 16.29 -55.50
CA SER A 584 -41.26 16.03 -56.88
C SER A 584 -40.32 15.09 -57.64
N LEU A 585 -39.04 15.04 -57.23
CA LEU A 585 -38.01 14.14 -57.75
C LEU A 585 -37.99 12.76 -57.07
N GLY A 586 -38.88 12.53 -56.09
CA GLY A 586 -39.08 11.24 -55.45
C GLY A 586 -38.45 11.09 -54.06
N ALA A 587 -37.94 12.18 -53.45
CA ALA A 587 -37.59 12.16 -52.03
C ALA A 587 -38.84 11.91 -51.18
N SER A 588 -38.70 11.13 -50.12
CA SER A 588 -39.79 10.89 -49.16
C SER A 588 -39.88 12.02 -48.13
N ARG A 589 -40.99 12.10 -47.40
CA ARG A 589 -41.13 13.05 -46.29
C ARG A 589 -40.21 12.70 -45.13
N GLN A 590 -39.91 11.41 -44.96
CA GLN A 590 -38.93 10.89 -44.02
C GLN A 590 -37.53 11.42 -44.36
N ASP A 591 -37.15 11.41 -45.64
CA ASP A 591 -35.86 11.96 -46.09
C ASP A 591 -35.74 13.45 -45.79
N LEU A 592 -36.82 14.21 -46.00
CA LEU A 592 -36.88 15.63 -45.66
C LEU A 592 -36.80 15.85 -44.14
N LEU A 593 -37.49 15.04 -43.34
CA LEU A 593 -37.43 15.11 -41.88
C LEU A 593 -36.00 14.87 -41.39
N VAL A 594 -35.32 13.84 -41.89
CA VAL A 594 -33.91 13.56 -41.58
C VAL A 594 -33.03 14.74 -42.01
N ALA A 595 -33.21 15.28 -43.21
CA ALA A 595 -32.40 16.39 -43.69
C ALA A 595 -32.55 17.67 -42.84
N PHE A 596 -33.77 17.99 -42.37
CA PHE A 596 -34.00 19.12 -41.47
C PHE A 596 -33.48 18.85 -40.06
N ALA A 597 -33.71 17.66 -39.52
CA ALA A 597 -33.23 17.24 -38.20
C ALA A 597 -31.70 17.31 -38.13
N LEU A 598 -31.01 16.84 -39.16
CA LEU A 598 -29.54 16.80 -39.15
C LEU A 598 -28.90 18.12 -39.62
N SER A 599 -29.70 19.12 -40.00
CA SER A 599 -29.20 20.41 -40.44
C SER A 599 -28.36 21.08 -39.36
N GLN A 600 -27.30 21.79 -39.77
CA GLN A 600 -26.44 22.52 -38.82
C GLN A 600 -27.24 23.54 -37.99
N GLU A 601 -28.30 24.10 -38.57
CA GLU A 601 -29.17 25.05 -37.90
C GLU A 601 -29.97 24.39 -36.76
N HIS A 602 -30.55 23.20 -36.99
CA HIS A 602 -31.25 22.47 -35.93
C HIS A 602 -30.27 21.98 -34.86
N ARG A 603 -29.08 21.50 -35.25
CA ARG A 603 -28.02 21.13 -34.29
C ARG A 603 -27.66 22.29 -33.38
N ASN A 604 -27.53 23.49 -33.94
CA ASN A 604 -27.23 24.68 -33.15
C ASN A 604 -28.37 25.09 -32.23
N ASP A 605 -29.64 24.83 -32.60
CA ASP A 605 -30.81 25.13 -31.75
C ASP A 605 -30.93 24.12 -30.59
N VAL A 606 -30.74 22.83 -30.87
CA VAL A 606 -30.84 21.75 -29.89
C VAL A 606 -29.65 21.73 -28.93
N PHE A 607 -28.45 22.03 -29.41
CA PHE A 607 -27.20 21.92 -28.65
C PHE A 607 -26.53 23.29 -28.38
N ALA A 608 -27.27 24.41 -28.50
CA ALA A 608 -26.73 25.72 -28.13
C ALA A 608 -26.24 25.73 -26.67
N PRO A 609 -25.08 26.36 -26.37
CA PRO A 609 -24.64 26.56 -24.99
C PRO A 609 -25.46 27.69 -24.37
N ALA A 610 -26.63 27.37 -23.84
CA ALA A 610 -27.40 28.20 -22.94
C ALA A 610 -27.79 27.37 -21.71
N GLY A 611 -27.47 27.90 -20.52
CA GLY A 611 -27.43 27.14 -19.27
C GLY A 611 -28.69 26.36 -18.90
N ASN A 612 -28.44 25.30 -18.11
CA ASN A 612 -29.38 24.44 -17.38
C ASN A 612 -29.97 23.18 -18.05
N GLU A 613 -29.41 22.65 -19.14
CA GLU A 613 -29.58 21.21 -19.44
C GLU A 613 -28.26 20.48 -19.14
N THR A 614 -28.29 19.59 -18.14
CA THR A 614 -27.15 18.79 -17.70
C THR A 614 -26.62 17.98 -18.88
N GLY A 615 -25.37 18.21 -19.29
CA GLY A 615 -24.67 17.45 -20.35
C GLY A 615 -24.38 15.99 -19.99
N LEU A 616 -25.27 15.36 -19.21
CA LEU A 616 -25.18 13.99 -18.72
C LEU A 616 -25.66 13.01 -19.79
N VAL A 617 -24.81 12.08 -20.19
CA VAL A 617 -25.16 10.99 -21.12
C VAL A 617 -25.20 9.68 -20.34
N ALA A 618 -26.32 8.96 -20.37
CA ALA A 618 -26.43 7.67 -19.69
C ALA A 618 -25.51 6.63 -20.32
N VAL A 619 -24.83 5.84 -19.48
CA VAL A 619 -23.88 4.78 -19.88
C VAL A 619 -24.43 3.44 -19.43
N SER A 620 -24.39 2.42 -20.29
CA SER A 620 -24.79 1.07 -19.88
C SER A 620 -23.78 0.45 -18.91
N GLN A 621 -24.24 -0.45 -18.03
CA GLN A 621 -23.35 -1.16 -17.11
C GLN A 621 -22.26 -1.97 -17.82
N SER A 622 -22.55 -2.53 -19.00
CA SER A 622 -21.56 -3.25 -19.79
C SER A 622 -20.49 -2.32 -20.37
N GLN A 623 -20.89 -1.16 -20.90
CA GLN A 623 -19.94 -0.16 -21.39
C GLN A 623 -19.09 0.40 -20.25
N TRP A 624 -19.69 0.67 -19.09
CA TRP A 624 -18.94 1.09 -17.92
C TRP A 624 -17.96 0.00 -17.50
N ALA A 625 -18.41 -1.26 -17.34
CA ALA A 625 -17.55 -2.38 -16.94
C ALA A 625 -16.37 -2.67 -17.88
N GLU A 626 -16.53 -2.46 -19.19
CA GLU A 626 -15.45 -2.61 -20.19
C GLU A 626 -14.34 -1.57 -20.03
N LEU A 627 -14.62 -0.41 -19.41
CA LEU A 627 -13.59 0.57 -19.09
C LEU A 627 -12.67 0.09 -17.94
N TRP A 628 -13.13 -0.85 -17.11
CA TRP A 628 -12.41 -1.36 -15.93
C TRP A 628 -11.72 -2.70 -16.15
N ALA A 629 -11.82 -3.27 -17.35
CA ALA A 629 -11.21 -4.55 -17.74
C ALA A 629 -9.86 -4.34 -18.41
#